data_AF-Q2EFZ9-F1
#
_entry.id   AF-Q2EFZ9-F1
#
_cell.length_a   1.000
_cell.length_b   1.000
_cell.length_c   1.000
_cell.angle_alpha   90.00
_cell.angle_beta   90.00
_cell.angle_gamma   90.00
#
_symmetry.space_group_name_H-M   'P 1'
#
loop_
_entity.id
_entity.type
_entity.pdbx_description
1 polymer ?
#
loop_
_entity_poly.entity_id
_entity_poly.type
_entity_poly.pdbx_seq_one_letter_code
_entity_poly.pdbx_strand_id
1 'polypeptide(L)' 'ISLPSMYRGLVRGLCGNYDENRKNEMLLPSGALTQNLSTFGNSWEVKTEDALLRFP' A
#
# COMPACT_ATOMS: atom_id res chain seq x y z
N ILE A 1 -14.19 0.32 -0.16
CA ILE A 1 -13.64 0.36 1.21
C ILE A 1 -13.83 1.79 1.74
N SER A 2 -14.13 1.98 3.02
CA SER A 2 -14.25 3.32 3.63
C SER A 2 -13.46 3.33 4.93
N LEU A 3 -12.76 4.43 5.19
CA LEU A 3 -11.95 4.62 6.39
C LEU A 3 -12.46 5.85 7.14
N PRO A 4 -12.60 5.76 8.48
CA PRO A 4 -12.74 6.95 9.31
C PRO A 4 -11.55 7.90 9.13
N SER A 5 -11.78 9.20 9.25
CA SER A 5 -10.75 10.24 9.05
C SER A 5 -9.54 10.11 9.99
N MET A 6 -9.70 9.44 11.13
CA MET A 6 -8.62 9.12 12.07
C MET A 6 -7.49 8.26 11.47
N TYR A 7 -7.75 7.55 10.36
CA TYR A 7 -6.75 6.73 9.67
C TYR A 7 -6.01 7.46 8.54
N ARG A 8 -6.28 8.76 8.36
CA ARG A 8 -5.62 9.60 7.35
C ARG A 8 -4.09 9.57 7.53
N GLY A 9 -3.37 9.19 6.48
CA GLY A 9 -1.91 9.07 6.49
C GLY A 9 -1.34 7.91 7.32
N LEU A 10 -2.20 7.07 7.94
CA LEU A 10 -1.77 5.94 8.77
C LEU A 10 -1.87 4.59 8.06
N VAL A 11 -2.42 4.58 6.85
CA VAL A 11 -2.55 3.37 6.02
C VAL A 11 -1.54 3.42 4.88
N ARG A 12 -1.30 2.26 4.27
CA ARG A 12 -0.51 2.11 3.06
C ARG A 12 -0.89 0.81 2.37
N GLY A 13 -0.79 0.79 1.06
CA GLY A 13 -1.08 -0.39 0.25
C GLY A 13 -1.53 -0.02 -1.15
N LEU A 14 -2.20 -0.95 -1.81
CA LEU A 14 -2.73 -0.76 -3.17
C LEU A 14 -3.79 0.34 -3.28
N CYS A 15 -4.42 0.72 -2.16
CA CYS A 15 -5.35 1.84 -2.09
C CYS A 15 -4.67 3.19 -1.76
N GLY A 16 -3.33 3.23 -1.76
CA GLY A 16 -2.55 4.40 -1.40
C GLY A 16 -2.36 4.58 0.11
N ASN A 17 -1.99 5.79 0.52
CA ASN A 17 -1.67 6.12 1.93
C ASN A 17 -2.71 7.03 2.61
N TYR A 18 -3.76 7.42 1.88
CA TYR A 18 -4.87 8.23 2.40
C TYR A 18 -4.42 9.55 3.05
N ASP A 19 -3.49 10.29 2.42
CA ASP A 19 -2.99 11.58 2.92
C ASP A 19 -3.52 12.81 2.13
N GLU A 20 -4.48 12.60 1.22
CA GLU A 20 -5.04 13.58 0.27
C GLU A 20 -4.12 13.97 -0.90
N ASN A 21 -2.90 13.44 -0.97
CA ASN A 21 -1.97 13.73 -2.03
C ASN A 21 -2.07 12.70 -3.15
N ARG A 22 -2.93 12.97 -4.13
CA ARG A 22 -3.08 12.09 -5.31
C ARG A 22 -1.79 11.82 -6.09
N LYS A 23 -0.72 12.62 -5.89
CA LYS A 23 0.56 12.43 -6.60
C LYS A 23 1.42 11.34 -5.98
N ASN A 24 1.16 10.91 -4.74
CA ASN A 24 1.98 9.92 -4.04
C ASN A 24 1.26 8.59 -3.74
N GLU A 25 0.09 8.35 -4.33
CA GLU A 25 -0.68 7.12 -4.09
C GLU A 25 0.08 5.85 -4.49
N MET A 26 1.05 5.97 -5.42
CA MET A 26 1.92 4.88 -5.87
C MET A 26 3.20 4.76 -5.03
N LEU A 27 3.07 4.88 -3.71
CA LEU A 27 4.15 4.62 -2.75
C LEU A 27 4.40 3.11 -2.62
N LEU A 28 5.65 2.70 -2.79
CA LEU A 28 6.11 1.35 -2.52
C LEU A 28 6.14 1.10 -0.99
N PRO A 29 6.16 -0.17 -0.52
CA PRO A 29 6.31 -0.48 0.90
C PRO A 29 7.58 0.10 1.55
N SER A 30 8.62 0.34 0.74
CA SER A 30 9.87 0.98 1.12
C SER A 30 9.76 2.50 1.34
N GLY A 31 8.65 3.13 0.95
CA GLY A 31 8.47 4.58 0.96
C GLY A 31 8.96 5.30 -0.30
N ALA A 32 9.50 4.57 -1.28
CA ALA A 32 9.87 5.15 -2.57
C ALA A 32 8.64 5.35 -3.47
N LEU A 33 8.67 6.37 -4.31
CA LEU A 33 7.62 6.64 -5.29
C LEU A 33 7.91 5.94 -6.63
N THR A 34 6.88 5.40 -7.26
CA THR A 34 6.98 4.92 -8.65
C THR A 34 5.84 5.47 -9.50
N GLN A 35 6.07 5.55 -10.82
CA GLN A 35 5.02 5.81 -11.81
C GLN A 35 4.65 4.56 -12.61
N ASN A 36 5.36 3.44 -12.39
CA ASN A 36 5.12 2.19 -13.09
C ASN A 36 4.13 1.33 -12.30
N LEU A 37 2.98 1.05 -12.92
CA LEU A 37 1.88 0.33 -12.28
C LEU A 37 2.24 -1.13 -11.95
N SER A 38 3.00 -1.81 -12.81
CA SER A 38 3.46 -3.17 -12.55
C SER A 38 4.45 -3.23 -11.39
N THR A 39 5.36 -2.25 -11.30
CA THR A 39 6.31 -2.14 -10.19
C THR A 39 5.56 -1.89 -8.88
N PHE A 40 4.55 -1.01 -8.90
CA PHE A 40 3.71 -0.74 -7.74
C PHE A 40 2.96 -2.00 -7.30
N GLY A 41 2.22 -2.65 -8.20
CA GLY A 41 1.43 -3.84 -7.90
C GLY A 41 2.28 -4.98 -7.34
N ASN A 42 3.39 -5.31 -8.01
CA ASN A 42 4.28 -6.40 -7.60
C ASN A 42 4.96 -6.11 -6.24
N SER A 43 5.23 -4.85 -5.91
CA SER A 43 5.85 -4.52 -4.62
C SER A 43 4.95 -4.80 -3.41
N TRP A 44 3.63 -4.80 -3.60
CA TRP A 44 2.64 -5.02 -2.54
C TRP A 44 2.16 -6.48 -2.49
N GLU A 45 2.75 -7.37 -3.28
CA GLU A 45 2.46 -8.80 -3.24
C GLU A 45 2.87 -9.38 -1.87
N VAL A 46 1.93 -10.08 -1.24
CA VAL A 46 2.21 -10.84 -0.02
C VAL A 46 2.80 -12.19 -0.45
N LYS A 47 4.02 -12.49 -0.03
CA LYS A 47 4.62 -13.79 -0.31
C LYS A 47 3.84 -14.89 0.37
N THR A 48 3.69 -16.04 -0.29
CA THR A 48 2.95 -17.20 0.23
C THR A 48 3.48 -17.65 1.59
N GLU A 49 4.78 -17.52 1.82
CA GLU A 49 5.47 -17.81 3.09
C GLU A 49 4.94 -16.91 4.22
N ASP A 50 4.80 -15.62 3.95
CA ASP A 50 4.27 -14.63 4.89
C ASP A 50 2.75 -14.78 5.08
N ALA A 51 2.04 -15.23 4.05
CA ALA A 51 0.60 -15.49 4.12
C ALA A 51 0.29 -16.66 5.06
N LEU A 52 1.09 -17.74 5.01
CA LEU A 52 0.96 -18.90 5.90
C LEU A 52 1.27 -18.55 7.37
N LEU A 53 2.13 -17.57 7.63
CA LEU A 53 2.39 -17.10 9.00
C LEU A 53 1.32 -16.16 9.54
N ARG A 54 0.57 -15.46 8.68
CA ARG A 54 -0.51 -14.53 9.07
C ARG A 54 -1.85 -15.22 9.31
N PHE A 55 -2.05 -16.40 8.76
CA PHE A 55 -3.26 -17.19 8.93
C PHE A 55 -2.88 -18.60 9.40
N PRO A 56 -2.76 -18.84 10.73
CA PRO A 56 -2.65 -20.19 11.25
C PRO A 56 -3.92 -21.01 11.01
#